data_AF-A0A812YF61-F1
#
_entry.id   AF-A0A812YF61-F1
#
_cell.length_a   1.000
_cell.length_b   1.000
_cell.length_c   1.000
_cell.angle_alpha   90.00
_cell.angle_beta   90.00
_cell.angle_gamma   90.00
#
_symmetry.space_group_name_H-M   'P 1'
#
loop_
_entity.id
_entity.type
_entity.pdbx_description
1 polymer ?
#
loop_
_entity_poly.entity_id
_entity_poly.type
_entity_poly.pdbx_seq_one_letter_code
_entity_poly.pdbx_strand_id
1 'polypeptide(L)'
;MVRENIPSVNIPEMDEQHQELFSAVTALKDSANCVEELGQIIDAVDAHFKAEEALFEKYQIPNVITHRSEHMKFLATLQKKHAELSTKDEAKEDLSTDLEQLVKSSVKWLKIHTNAYDAPQYGTFFKDGEYIGN
;
A
#
# COMPACT_ATOMS: atom_id res chain seq x y z
N MET A 1 20.20 -5.29 -0.03
CA MET A 1 18.84 -4.73 -0.04
C MET A 1 18.82 -3.57 0.94
N VAL A 2 18.55 -2.35 0.47
CA VAL A 2 18.30 -1.22 1.38
C VAL A 2 16.95 -1.52 2.01
N ARG A 3 16.93 -1.80 3.32
CA ARG A 3 15.66 -1.79 4.07
C ARG A 3 15.21 -0.33 4.08
N GLU A 4 14.16 -0.03 3.33
CA GLU A 4 13.52 1.27 3.40
C GLU A 4 13.06 1.51 4.84
N ASN A 5 13.30 2.71 5.36
CA ASN A 5 12.93 3.06 6.72
C ASN A 5 11.43 3.40 6.74
N ILE A 6 10.60 2.36 6.75
CA ILE A 6 9.14 2.46 6.89
C ILE A 6 8.83 2.67 8.38
N PRO A 7 8.14 3.76 8.77
CA PRO A 7 7.75 3.98 10.16
C PRO A 7 6.87 2.84 10.68
N SER A 8 7.10 2.43 11.93
CA SER A 8 6.23 1.46 12.59
C SER A 8 4.93 2.10 13.04
N VAL A 9 3.85 1.33 13.00
CA VAL A 9 2.54 1.65 13.58
C VAL A 9 2.30 0.94 14.92
N ASN A 10 3.34 0.34 15.49
CA ASN A 10 3.33 -0.42 16.75
C ASN A 10 2.39 -1.64 16.75
N ILE A 11 2.05 -2.15 15.57
CA ILE A 11 1.31 -3.39 15.37
C ILE A 11 2.16 -4.28 14.47
N PRO A 12 2.82 -5.33 15.00
CA PRO A 12 3.79 -6.13 14.23
C PRO A 12 3.25 -6.67 12.90
N GLU A 13 1.99 -7.09 12.87
CA GLU A 13 1.33 -7.58 11.65
C GLU A 13 1.17 -6.48 10.59
N MET A 14 0.84 -5.24 10.98
CA MET A 14 0.72 -4.13 10.02
C MET A 14 2.09 -3.68 9.53
N ASP A 15 3.09 -3.65 10.40
CA ASP A 15 4.47 -3.34 10.03
C ASP A 15 5.04 -4.35 9.02
N GLU A 16 4.69 -5.63 9.17
CA GLU A 16 5.02 -6.70 8.22
C GLU A 16 4.31 -6.49 6.89
N GLN A 17 2.99 -6.24 6.90
CA GLN A 17 2.22 -5.97 5.68
C GLN A 17 2.75 -4.75 4.92
N HIS A 18 3.12 -3.66 5.61
CA HIS A 18 3.75 -2.50 4.96
C HIS A 18 5.06 -2.91 4.26
N GLN A 19 5.93 -3.67 4.94
CA GLN A 19 7.19 -4.15 4.35
C GLN A 19 6.97 -5.05 3.14
N GLU A 20 5.98 -5.93 3.19
CA GLU A 20 5.59 -6.82 2.08
C GLU A 20 5.09 -6.01 0.89
N LEU A 21 4.16 -5.07 1.09
CA LEU A 21 3.63 -4.20 0.04
C LEU A 21 4.73 -3.39 -0.64
N PHE A 22 5.63 -2.80 0.15
CA PHE A 22 6.80 -2.08 -0.37
C PHE A 22 7.72 -2.96 -1.21
N SER A 23 7.98 -4.18 -0.73
CA SER A 23 8.85 -5.14 -1.41
C SER A 23 8.22 -5.62 -2.72
N ALA A 24 6.93 -5.95 -2.71
CA ALA A 24 6.19 -6.40 -3.88
C ALA A 24 6.12 -5.31 -4.96
N VAL A 25 5.77 -4.08 -4.58
CA VAL A 25 5.77 -2.95 -5.52
C VAL A 25 7.15 -2.68 -6.10
N THR A 26 8.21 -2.77 -5.29
CA THR A 26 9.58 -2.54 -5.77
C THR A 26 10.03 -3.64 -6.73
N ALA A 27 9.58 -4.88 -6.54
CA ALA A 27 9.92 -6.03 -7.37
C ALA A 27 9.32 -5.95 -8.78
N LEU A 28 8.18 -5.26 -8.96
CA LEU A 28 7.52 -5.11 -10.27
C LEU A 28 8.43 -4.55 -11.36
N LYS A 29 9.45 -3.76 -11.01
CA LYS A 29 10.37 -3.14 -11.99
C LYS A 29 11.15 -4.17 -12.80
N ASP A 30 11.40 -5.34 -12.23
CA ASP A 30 12.21 -6.41 -12.81
C ASP A 30 11.32 -7.61 -13.23
N SER A 31 10.00 -7.46 -13.16
CA SER A 31 9.04 -8.55 -13.37
C SER A 31 8.78 -8.82 -14.85
N ALA A 32 8.85 -10.10 -15.23
CA ALA A 32 8.42 -10.57 -16.54
C ALA A 32 6.90 -10.78 -16.65
N ASN A 33 6.19 -10.87 -15.52
CA ASN A 33 4.75 -11.09 -15.42
C ASN A 33 4.08 -9.92 -14.68
N CYS A 34 4.54 -8.70 -14.96
CA CYS A 34 4.23 -7.51 -14.18
C CYS A 34 2.73 -7.20 -14.07
N VAL A 35 1.93 -7.57 -15.08
CA VAL A 35 0.47 -7.37 -15.08
C VAL A 35 -0.19 -8.28 -14.04
N GLU A 36 0.11 -9.57 -14.07
CA GLU A 36 -0.43 -10.54 -13.11
C GLU A 36 0.00 -10.20 -11.68
N GLU A 37 1.28 -9.88 -11.48
CA GLU A 37 1.81 -9.50 -10.17
C GLU A 37 1.20 -8.19 -9.66
N LEU A 38 0.92 -7.22 -10.54
CA LEU A 38 0.22 -6.01 -10.15
C LEU A 38 -1.22 -6.30 -9.70
N GLY A 39 -1.90 -7.25 -10.34
CA GLY A 39 -3.21 -7.74 -9.88
C GLY A 39 -3.16 -8.28 -8.45
N GLN A 40 -2.16 -9.12 -8.15
CA GLN A 40 -1.94 -9.66 -6.80
C GLN A 40 -1.60 -8.56 -5.78
N ILE A 41 -0.83 -7.55 -6.17
CA ILE A 41 -0.51 -6.39 -5.33
C ILE A 41 -1.76 -5.58 -5.03
N ILE A 42 -2.67 -5.40 -5.99
CA ILE A 42 -3.95 -4.71 -5.77
C ILE A 42 -4.78 -5.42 -4.71
N ASP A 43 -4.87 -6.75 -4.79
CA ASP A 43 -5.60 -7.55 -3.80
C ASP A 43 -4.96 -7.45 -2.40
N ALA A 44 -3.61 -7.48 -2.32
CA ALA A 44 -2.88 -7.30 -1.07
C ALA A 44 -3.08 -5.91 -0.47
N VAL A 45 -3.07 -4.85 -1.29
CA VAL A 45 -3.32 -3.47 -0.86
C VAL A 45 -4.75 -3.32 -0.33
N ASP A 46 -5.75 -3.86 -1.04
CA ASP A 46 -7.15 -3.82 -0.59
C ASP A 46 -7.36 -4.59 0.72
N ALA A 47 -6.72 -5.76 0.86
CA ALA A 47 -6.76 -6.53 2.10
C ALA A 47 -6.14 -5.78 3.29
N HIS A 48 -4.97 -5.16 3.07
CA HIS A 48 -4.29 -4.34 4.07
C HIS A 48 -5.16 -3.16 4.53
N PHE A 49 -5.72 -2.37 3.58
CA PHE A 49 -6.60 -1.25 3.90
C PHE A 49 -7.84 -1.67 4.68
N LYS A 50 -8.46 -2.80 4.31
CA LYS A 50 -9.60 -3.36 5.07
C LYS A 50 -9.21 -3.75 6.49
N ALA A 51 -8.00 -4.27 6.70
CA ALA A 51 -7.52 -4.64 8.02
C ALA A 51 -7.32 -3.40 8.90
N GLU A 52 -6.69 -2.35 8.39
CA GLU A 52 -6.57 -1.06 9.10
C GLU A 52 -7.93 -0.43 9.39
N GLU A 53 -8.84 -0.41 8.41
CA GLU A 53 -10.17 0.15 8.58
C GLU A 53 -11.02 -0.63 9.60
N ALA A 54 -10.82 -1.94 9.72
CA ALA A 54 -11.42 -2.74 10.77
C ALA A 54 -10.87 -2.37 12.16
N LEU A 55 -9.57 -2.04 12.27
CA LEU A 55 -8.99 -1.49 13.51
C LEU A 55 -9.60 -0.13 13.84
N PHE A 56 -9.82 0.73 12.83
CA PHE A 56 -10.43 2.03 13.03
C PHE A 56 -11.83 1.92 13.65
N GLU A 57 -12.63 0.97 13.17
CA GLU A 57 -13.97 0.72 13.71
C GLU A 57 -13.92 0.06 15.09
N LYS A 58 -13.07 -0.96 15.25
CA LYS A 58 -12.96 -1.68 16.52
C LYS A 58 -12.55 -0.77 17.68
N TYR A 59 -11.63 0.15 17.43
CA TYR A 59 -11.04 1.01 18.47
C TYR A 59 -11.47 2.47 18.38
N GLN A 60 -12.45 2.79 17.53
CA GLN A 60 -13.02 4.13 17.36
C GLN A 60 -11.93 5.19 17.08
N ILE A 61 -10.98 4.86 16.20
CA ILE A 61 -9.89 5.76 15.83
C ILE A 61 -10.45 7.05 15.19
N PRO A 62 -10.01 8.24 15.63
CA PRO A 62 -10.57 9.50 15.15
C PRO A 62 -10.07 9.87 13.75
N ASN A 63 -10.82 10.76 13.08
CA ASN A 63 -10.43 11.43 11.83
C ASN A 63 -10.17 10.49 10.62
N VAL A 64 -10.80 9.31 10.58
CA VAL A 64 -10.52 8.27 9.58
C VAL A 64 -11.13 8.51 8.19
N ILE A 65 -12.00 9.52 8.04
CA ILE A 65 -12.66 9.83 6.76
C ILE A 65 -11.63 10.16 5.67
N THR A 66 -10.66 11.03 5.98
CA THR A 66 -9.61 11.40 5.03
C THR A 66 -8.71 10.21 4.72
N HIS A 67 -8.40 9.39 5.72
CA HIS A 67 -7.57 8.19 5.57
C HIS A 67 -8.19 7.21 4.55
N ARG A 68 -9.47 6.85 4.76
CA ARG A 68 -10.25 6.02 3.83
C ARG A 68 -10.35 6.63 2.43
N SER A 69 -10.44 7.96 2.33
CA SER A 69 -10.44 8.64 1.04
C SER A 69 -9.13 8.46 0.28
N GLU A 70 -7.98 8.50 0.98
CA GLU A 70 -6.68 8.23 0.37
C GLU A 70 -6.53 6.77 -0.05
N HIS A 71 -6.99 5.81 0.76
CA HIS A 71 -7.07 4.38 0.39
C HIS A 71 -7.82 4.17 -0.92
N MET A 72 -9.06 4.67 -1.00
CA MET A 72 -9.89 4.53 -2.19
C MET A 72 -9.24 5.14 -3.44
N LYS A 73 -8.62 6.33 -3.32
CA LYS A 73 -7.93 6.99 -4.45
C LYS A 73 -6.73 6.18 -4.94
N PHE A 74 -5.94 5.64 -4.00
CA PHE A 74 -4.77 4.86 -4.35
C PHE A 74 -5.16 3.54 -5.01
N LEU A 75 -6.13 2.81 -4.44
CA LEU A 75 -6.65 1.57 -5.00
C LEU A 75 -7.22 1.78 -6.41
N ALA A 76 -8.04 2.83 -6.60
CA ALA A 76 -8.57 3.17 -7.91
C ALA A 76 -7.47 3.53 -8.93
N THR A 77 -6.39 4.19 -8.48
CA THR A 77 -5.24 4.49 -9.33
C THR A 77 -4.53 3.20 -9.77
N LEU A 78 -4.30 2.26 -8.85
CA LEU A 78 -3.68 0.98 -9.18
C LEU A 78 -4.55 0.16 -10.14
N GLN A 79 -5.86 0.07 -9.89
CA GLN A 79 -6.80 -0.65 -10.75
C GLN A 79 -6.84 -0.06 -12.16
N LYS A 80 -6.86 1.27 -12.27
CA LYS A 80 -6.78 1.95 -13.57
C LYS A 80 -5.47 1.61 -14.29
N LYS A 81 -4.34 1.66 -13.57
CA LYS A 81 -3.02 1.33 -14.14
C LYS A 81 -2.93 -0.13 -14.57
N HIS A 82 -3.50 -1.04 -13.80
CA HIS A 82 -3.58 -2.44 -14.16
C HIS A 82 -4.34 -2.63 -15.48
N ALA A 83 -5.53 -2.04 -15.64
CA ALA A 83 -6.28 -2.12 -16.89
C ALA A 83 -5.52 -1.52 -18.10
N GLU A 84 -4.85 -0.38 -17.91
CA GLU A 84 -4.00 0.23 -18.94
C GLU A 84 -2.85 -0.71 -19.35
N LEU A 85 -2.15 -1.30 -18.36
CA LEU A 85 -1.04 -2.22 -18.60
C LEU A 85 -1.50 -3.54 -19.23
N SER A 86 -2.63 -4.10 -18.81
CA SER A 86 -3.19 -5.32 -19.44
C SER A 86 -3.46 -5.11 -20.93
N THR A 87 -4.04 -3.96 -21.30
CA THR A 87 -4.33 -3.63 -22.70
C THR A 87 -3.04 -3.54 -23.53
N LYS A 88 -2.01 -2.89 -22.98
CA LYS A 88 -0.70 -2.74 -23.63
C LYS A 88 0.06 -4.07 -23.74
N ASP A 89 -0.04 -4.92 -22.71
CA ASP A 89 0.57 -6.26 -22.69
C ASP A 89 -0.04 -7.17 -23.76
N GLU A 90 -1.37 -7.17 -23.89
CA GLU A 90 -2.08 -7.89 -24.97
C GLU A 90 -1.64 -7.42 -26.36
N ALA A 91 -1.39 -6.12 -26.51
CA ALA A 91 -0.85 -5.50 -27.72
C ALA A 91 0.66 -5.73 -27.93
N LYS A 92 1.34 -6.38 -26.96
CA LYS A 92 2.79 -6.63 -26.93
C LYS A 92 3.62 -5.35 -27.01
N GLU A 93 3.13 -4.28 -26.40
CA GLU A 93 3.86 -3.02 -26.26
C GLU A 93 4.95 -3.12 -25.19
N ASP A 94 5.95 -2.25 -25.27
CA ASP A 94 6.96 -2.12 -24.20
C ASP A 94 6.37 -1.37 -23.01
N LEU A 95 6.32 -2.05 -21.85
CA LEU A 95 5.76 -1.52 -20.60
C LEU A 95 6.80 -0.86 -19.69
N SER A 96 8.09 -0.88 -20.06
CA SER A 96 9.20 -0.48 -19.18
C SER A 96 9.01 0.90 -18.53
N THR A 97 8.62 1.90 -19.32
CA THR A 97 8.38 3.26 -18.84
C THR A 97 7.15 3.36 -17.93
N ASP A 98 6.07 2.66 -18.27
CA ASP A 98 4.85 2.64 -17.45
C ASP A 98 5.11 1.98 -16.09
N LEU A 99 5.87 0.87 -16.08
CA LEU A 99 6.28 0.18 -14.86
C LEU A 99 7.19 1.04 -14.00
N GLU A 100 8.19 1.70 -14.57
CA GLU A 100 9.07 2.59 -13.81
C GLU A 100 8.27 3.72 -13.13
N GLN A 101 7.33 4.32 -13.86
CA GLN A 101 6.49 5.38 -13.32
C GLN A 101 5.54 4.86 -12.23
N LEU A 102 4.91 3.70 -12.46
CA LEU A 102 4.03 3.05 -11.49
C LEU A 102 4.79 2.76 -10.20
N VAL A 103 5.90 2.02 -10.27
CA VAL A 103 6.72 1.66 -9.10
C VAL A 103 7.16 2.91 -8.35
N LYS A 104 7.69 3.92 -9.05
CA LYS A 104 8.13 5.18 -8.42
C LYS A 104 6.98 5.89 -7.70
N SER A 105 5.81 5.97 -8.32
CA SER A 105 4.65 6.64 -7.74
C SER A 105 4.07 5.88 -6.55
N SER A 106 3.96 4.56 -6.64
CA SER A 106 3.46 3.68 -5.58
C SER A 106 4.38 3.64 -4.37
N VAL A 107 5.70 3.50 -4.58
CA VAL A 107 6.69 3.59 -3.49
C VAL A 107 6.62 4.96 -2.80
N LYS A 108 6.50 6.03 -3.58
CA LYS A 108 6.35 7.38 -2.99
C LYS A 108 5.06 7.51 -2.18
N TRP A 109 3.94 7.00 -2.69
CA TRP A 109 2.66 7.06 -2.01
C TRP A 109 2.71 6.28 -0.69
N LEU A 110 3.15 5.02 -0.71
CA LEU A 110 3.29 4.19 0.49
C LEU A 110 4.15 4.87 1.56
N LYS A 111 5.28 5.50 1.17
CA LYS A 111 6.15 6.21 2.15
C LYS A 111 5.44 7.38 2.80
N ILE A 112 4.75 8.18 2.00
CA ILE A 112 4.04 9.37 2.50
C ILE A 112 2.87 8.92 3.36
N HIS A 113 2.12 7.91 2.93
CA HIS A 113 0.95 7.41 3.63
C HIS A 113 1.32 6.89 5.01
N THR A 114 2.26 5.93 5.08
CA THR A 114 2.68 5.35 6.36
C THR A 114 3.29 6.37 7.31
N ASN A 115 4.05 7.34 6.79
CA ASN A 115 4.68 8.36 7.62
C ASN A 115 3.73 9.48 8.08
N ALA A 116 2.79 9.90 7.22
CA ALA A 116 1.96 11.09 7.48
C ALA A 116 0.55 10.74 7.97
N TYR A 117 0.09 9.51 7.77
CA TYR A 117 -1.24 9.03 8.15
C TYR A 117 -1.12 7.87 9.12
N ASP A 118 -0.62 6.70 8.72
CA ASP A 118 -0.72 5.45 9.51
C ASP A 118 -0.09 5.60 10.90
N ALA A 119 1.22 5.88 10.95
CA ALA A 119 1.97 6.01 12.19
C ALA A 119 1.43 7.12 13.13
N PRO A 120 1.20 8.37 12.67
CA PRO A 120 0.70 9.41 13.57
C PRO A 120 -0.79 9.29 13.91
N GLN A 121 -1.63 8.73 13.03
CA GLN A 121 -3.08 8.71 13.22
C GLN A 121 -3.54 7.55 14.09
N TYR A 122 -3.15 6.33 13.76
CA TYR A 122 -3.59 5.15 14.51
C TYR A 122 -2.45 4.49 15.26
N GLY A 123 -1.22 4.52 14.74
CA GLY A 123 -0.07 3.88 15.39
C GLY A 123 0.25 4.41 16.79
N THR A 124 -0.17 5.65 17.10
CA THR A 124 -0.04 6.24 18.45
C THR A 124 -0.96 5.62 19.50
N PHE A 125 -1.99 4.88 19.08
CA PHE A 125 -2.91 4.17 19.96
C PHE A 125 -2.48 2.73 20.25
N PHE A 126 -1.33 2.30 19.74
CA PHE A 126 -0.82 0.94 19.93
C PHE A 126 0.60 0.93 20.49
N LYS A 127 0.92 -0.13 21.23
CA LYS A 127 2.28 -0.46 21.67
C LYS A 127 2.43 -1.98 21.71
N ASP A 128 3.46 -2.50 21.05
CA ASP A 128 3.76 -3.93 21.01
C ASP A 128 2.56 -4.81 20.60
N GLY A 129 1.70 -4.29 19.70
CA GLY A 129 0.48 -4.95 19.23
C GLY A 129 -0.75 -4.78 20.13
N GLU A 130 -0.61 -4.15 21.30
CA GLU A 130 -1.71 -3.89 22.22
C GLU A 130 -2.27 -2.48 22.05
N TYR A 131 -3.60 -2.35 22.11
CA TYR A 131 -4.27 -1.05 22.12
C TYR A 131 -4.09 -0.36 23.47
N ILE A 132 -3.60 0.88 23.46
CA ILE A 132 -3.29 1.71 24.63
C ILE A 132 -4.11 3.01 24.67
N GLY A 133 -5.13 3.14 23.82
CA GLY A 133 -6.05 4.27 23.86
C GLY A 133 -6.93 4.25 25.12
N ASN A 134 -7.17 5.43 25.70
CA ASN A 134 -8.06 5.63 26.84
C ASN A 134 -9.53 5.73 26.40
#